data_AF-A0A2V7MAV6-F1
#
_entry.id   AF-A0A2V7MAV6-F1
#
_cell.length_a   1.000
_cell.length_b   1.000
_cell.length_c   1.000
_cell.angle_alpha   90.00
_cell.angle_beta   90.00
_cell.angle_gamma   90.00
#
_symmetry.space_group_name_H-M   'P 1'
#
loop_
_entity.id
_entity.type
_entity.pdbx_description
1 polymer ?
#
loop_
_entity_poly.entity_id
_entity_poly.type
_entity_poly.pdbx_seq_one_letter_code
_entity_poly.pdbx_strand_id
1 'polypeptide(L)'
;MGRLAAPLDHVPYRDLTSYLQKLDRYTAWAAEELAAHGRRPRVTDLIVRPPARFVRMYFLQLGILDGWRGAMLCGLAAASVLVKYARLWERSR
;
A
#
# COMPACT_ATOMS: atom_id res chain seq x y z
N MET A 1 -24.21 -12.61 -30.68
CA MET A 1 -23.61 -11.27 -30.83
C MET A 1 -23.72 -10.52 -29.52
N GLY A 2 -22.79 -10.74 -28.58
CA GLY A 2 -22.79 -10.03 -27.29
C GLY A 2 -21.89 -8.80 -27.36
N ARG A 3 -22.47 -7.62 -27.59
CA ARG A 3 -21.77 -6.33 -27.42
C ARG A 3 -22.01 -5.85 -25.99
N LEU A 4 -20.96 -5.83 -25.19
CA LEU A 4 -20.96 -5.12 -23.91
C LEU A 4 -20.73 -3.63 -24.19
N ALA A 5 -21.77 -2.85 -23.98
CA ALA A 5 -21.73 -1.39 -23.96
C ALA A 5 -21.25 -0.94 -22.57
N ALA A 6 -19.97 -0.64 -22.46
CA ALA A 6 -19.46 0.19 -21.37
C ALA A 6 -18.33 1.06 -21.93
N PRO A 7 -18.43 2.41 -21.85
CA PRO A 7 -17.35 3.28 -22.26
C PRO A 7 -16.18 3.02 -21.31
N LEU A 8 -15.14 2.38 -21.83
CA LEU A 8 -13.87 2.22 -21.14
C LEU A 8 -13.15 3.57 -21.20
N ASP A 9 -13.43 4.41 -20.21
CA ASP A 9 -12.54 5.52 -19.86
C ASP A 9 -11.15 4.93 -19.61
N HIS A 10 -10.30 5.01 -20.63
CA HIS A 10 -8.90 4.61 -20.56
C HIS A 10 -8.09 5.69 -19.85
N VAL A 11 -8.43 5.92 -18.58
CA VAL A 11 -7.51 6.45 -17.60
C VAL A 11 -6.55 5.31 -17.25
N PRO A 12 -5.23 5.52 -17.08
CA PRO A 12 -4.26 4.47 -16.67
C PRO A 12 -4.53 3.85 -15.27
N TYR A 13 -5.74 4.07 -14.73
CA TYR A 13 -6.24 3.92 -13.37
C TYR A 13 -7.30 2.81 -13.25
N ARG A 14 -7.37 1.87 -14.19
CA ARG A 14 -8.59 1.09 -14.45
C ARG A 14 -9.03 0.09 -13.40
N ASP A 15 -8.27 -0.17 -12.33
CA ASP A 15 -8.80 -0.92 -11.19
C ASP A 15 -8.01 -0.63 -9.91
N LEU A 16 -8.24 0.54 -9.32
CA LEU A 16 -7.84 0.78 -7.93
C LEU A 16 -8.37 -0.36 -7.04
N THR A 17 -9.57 -0.87 -7.34
CA THR A 17 -10.17 -2.04 -6.69
C THR A 17 -9.32 -3.31 -6.84
N SER A 18 -8.84 -3.65 -8.04
CA SER A 18 -7.96 -4.82 -8.22
C SER A 18 -6.59 -4.61 -7.59
N TYR A 19 -6.08 -3.37 -7.60
CA TYR A 19 -4.86 -3.03 -6.86
C TYR A 19 -5.06 -3.21 -5.36
N LEU A 20 -6.17 -2.71 -4.81
CA LEU A 20 -6.54 -2.86 -3.41
C LEU A 20 -6.75 -4.33 -3.06
N GLN A 21 -7.39 -5.15 -3.91
CA GLN A 21 -7.52 -6.59 -3.69
C GLN A 21 -6.18 -7.33 -3.69
N LYS A 22 -5.24 -6.92 -4.54
CA LYS A 22 -3.87 -7.45 -4.51
C LYS A 22 -3.16 -7.00 -3.23
N LEU A 23 -3.22 -5.72 -2.93
CA LEU A 23 -2.64 -5.12 -1.73
C LEU A 23 -3.18 -5.80 -0.47
N ASP A 24 -4.48 -6.07 -0.41
CA ASP A 24 -5.14 -6.79 0.68
C ASP A 24 -4.49 -8.16 0.92
N ARG A 25 -4.34 -8.95 -0.16
CA ARG A 25 -3.72 -10.27 -0.11
C ARG A 25 -2.24 -10.21 0.25
N TYR A 26 -1.47 -9.32 -0.37
CA TYR A 26 -0.05 -9.14 -0.10
C TYR A 26 0.20 -8.65 1.33
N THR A 27 -0.62 -7.73 1.84
CA THR A 27 -0.52 -7.23 3.20
C THR A 27 -0.91 -8.29 4.22
N ALA A 28 -1.88 -9.17 3.90
CA ALA A 28 -2.21 -10.34 4.69
C ALA A 28 -1.03 -11.30 4.83
N TRP A 29 -0.43 -11.74 3.72
CA TRP A 29 0.74 -12.62 3.72
C TRP A 29 1.94 -11.99 4.41
N ALA A 30 2.18 -10.70 4.15
CA ALA A 30 3.28 -10.00 4.79
C ALA A 30 3.06 -9.83 6.30
N ALA A 31 1.82 -9.73 6.78
CA ALA A 31 1.51 -9.78 8.20
C ALA A 31 1.71 -11.17 8.79
N GLU A 32 1.38 -12.26 8.07
CA GLU A 32 1.68 -13.65 8.49
C GLU A 32 3.17 -13.85 8.64
N GLU A 33 3.95 -13.43 7.65
CA GLU A 33 5.39 -13.57 7.66
C GLU A 33 6.03 -12.80 8.82
N LEU A 34 5.57 -11.57 9.10
CA LEU A 34 6.06 -10.80 10.26
C LEU A 34 5.69 -11.46 11.59
N ALA A 35 4.49 -12.01 11.71
CA ALA A 35 4.06 -12.73 12.90
C ALA A 35 4.88 -14.01 13.10
N ALA A 36 5.12 -14.77 12.02
CA ALA A 36 5.96 -15.97 12.01
C ALA A 36 7.42 -15.66 12.40
N HIS A 37 7.93 -14.48 12.02
CA HIS A 37 9.25 -13.99 12.45
C HIS A 37 9.28 -13.48 13.91
N GLY A 38 8.21 -13.67 14.68
CA GLY A 38 8.13 -13.25 16.09
C GLY A 38 8.11 -11.72 16.28
N ARG A 39 7.82 -10.96 15.21
CA ARG A 39 7.82 -9.50 15.29
C ARG A 39 6.55 -9.03 15.98
N ARG A 40 6.70 -8.50 17.21
CA ARG A 40 5.58 -7.95 17.98
C ARG A 40 5.09 -6.64 17.35
N PRO A 41 3.80 -6.47 17.06
CA PRO A 41 3.29 -5.22 16.53
C PRO A 41 3.34 -4.15 17.62
N ARG A 42 4.04 -3.05 17.31
CA ARG A 42 4.05 -1.85 18.16
C ARG A 42 3.23 -0.77 17.49
N VAL A 43 2.45 -0.03 18.29
CA VAL A 43 1.70 1.14 17.82
C VAL A 43 2.64 2.18 17.19
N THR A 44 3.87 2.29 17.69
CA THR A 44 4.92 3.13 17.10
C THR A 44 5.30 2.69 15.70
N ASP A 45 5.33 1.38 15.39
CA ASP A 45 5.62 0.90 14.04
C ASP A 45 4.47 1.26 13.06
N LEU A 46 3.23 1.34 13.55
CA LEU A 46 2.08 1.75 12.76
C LEU A 46 2.07 3.25 12.45
N ILE A 47 2.51 4.09 13.39
CA ILE A 47 2.48 5.55 13.24
C ILE A 47 3.76 6.09 12.59
N VAL A 48 4.93 5.51 12.89
CA VAL A 48 6.23 6.05 12.46
C VAL A 48 6.67 5.47 11.11
N ARG A 49 6.41 4.18 10.82
CA ARG A 49 6.92 3.56 9.58
C ARG A 49 6.25 4.05 8.30
N PRO A 50 4.92 4.29 8.23
CA PRO A 50 4.31 4.82 7.01
C PRO A 50 4.85 6.18 6.59
N PRO A 51 4.92 7.22 7.46
CA PRO A 51 5.52 8.50 7.08
C PRO A 51 7.02 8.38 6.84
N ALA A 52 7.75 7.56 7.60
CA ALA A 52 9.17 7.33 7.34
C ALA A 52 9.41 6.69 5.95
N ARG A 53 8.54 5.76 5.52
CA ARG A 53 8.60 5.20 4.15
C ARG A 53 8.19 6.22 3.11
N PHE A 54 7.16 7.02 3.35
CA PHE A 54 6.76 8.11 2.46
C PHE A 54 7.92 9.07 2.23
N VAL A 55 8.51 9.60 3.31
CA VAL A 55 9.64 10.53 3.25
C VAL A 55 10.82 9.88 2.56
N ARG A 56 11.14 8.61 2.87
CA ARG A 56 12.22 7.90 2.21
C ARG A 56 11.96 7.69 0.71
N MET A 57 10.76 7.32 0.29
CA MET A 57 10.48 7.13 -1.14
C MET A 57 10.39 8.48 -1.88
N TYR A 58 9.85 9.49 -1.23
CA TYR A 58 9.66 10.81 -1.82
C TYR A 58 10.97 11.58 -1.99
N PHE A 59 11.81 11.60 -0.95
CA PHE A 59 13.10 12.31 -0.95
C PHE A 59 14.26 11.44 -1.46
N LEU A 60 14.35 10.17 -1.02
CA LEU A 60 15.50 9.30 -1.32
C LEU A 60 15.39 8.60 -2.68
N GLN A 61 14.16 8.31 -3.15
CA GLN A 61 13.91 7.69 -4.45
C GLN A 61 13.56 8.72 -5.54
N LEU A 62 13.82 10.00 -5.31
CA LEU A 62 13.54 11.08 -6.26
C LEU A 62 12.07 11.13 -6.69
N GLY A 63 11.14 10.67 -5.85
CA GLY A 63 9.69 10.77 -6.14
C GLY A 63 9.23 12.22 -6.35
N ILE A 64 10.00 13.20 -5.86
CA ILE A 64 9.81 14.62 -6.17
C ILE A 64 10.05 14.96 -7.65
N LEU A 65 10.91 14.23 -8.39
CA LEU A 65 11.14 14.45 -9.83
C LEU A 65 9.92 14.06 -10.67
N ASP A 66 9.13 13.09 -10.23
CA ASP A 66 7.88 12.67 -10.89
C ASP A 66 6.70 13.61 -10.57
N GLY A 67 6.92 14.67 -9.78
CA GLY A 67 5.91 15.67 -9.41
C GLY A 67 4.71 15.05 -8.70
N TRP A 68 3.50 15.31 -9.21
CA TRP A 68 2.25 14.83 -8.61
C TRP A 68 2.10 13.30 -8.65
N ARG A 69 2.68 12.65 -9.67
CA ARG A 69 2.61 11.18 -9.84
C ARG A 69 3.46 10.48 -8.78
N GLY A 70 4.64 11.02 -8.48
CA GLY A 70 5.52 10.51 -7.43
C GLY A 70 4.93 10.68 -6.04
N ALA A 71 4.27 11.82 -5.76
CA ALA A 71 3.54 12.02 -4.51
C ALA A 71 2.43 10.96 -4.31
N MET A 72 1.68 10.66 -5.37
CA MET A 72 0.62 9.66 -5.34
C MET A 72 1.17 8.23 -5.15
N LEU A 73 2.26 7.88 -5.83
CA LEU A 73 2.93 6.59 -5.66
C LEU A 73 3.50 6.41 -4.25
N CYS A 74 4.14 7.44 -3.71
CA CYS A 74 4.66 7.44 -2.34
C CYS A 74 3.51 7.30 -1.34
N GLY A 75 2.37 7.95 -1.58
CA GLY A 75 1.16 7.82 -0.77
C GLY A 75 0.59 6.40 -0.77
N LEU A 76 0.45 5.78 -1.95
CA LEU A 76 0.02 4.39 -2.09
C LEU A 76 0.99 3.40 -1.39
N ALA A 77 2.30 3.64 -1.50
CA ALA A 77 3.30 2.83 -0.82
C ALA A 77 3.25 2.97 0.71
N ALA A 78 3.02 4.18 1.22
CA ALA A 78 2.83 4.44 2.64
C ALA A 78 1.55 3.78 3.16
N ALA A 79 0.44 3.89 2.42
CA ALA A 79 -0.83 3.23 2.74
C ALA A 79 -0.68 1.69 2.77
N SER A 80 0.04 1.12 1.81
CA SER A 80 0.34 -0.33 1.79
C SER A 80 1.07 -0.79 3.06
N VAL A 81 2.02 0.02 3.54
CA VAL A 81 2.74 -0.26 4.79
C VAL A 81 1.84 -0.12 6.00
N LEU A 82 0.99 0.92 6.05
CA LEU A 82 0.02 1.09 7.11
C LEU A 82 -0.90 -0.14 7.24
N VAL A 83 -1.50 -0.59 6.13
CA VAL A 83 -2.39 -1.76 6.10
C VAL A 83 -1.65 -3.03 6.54
N LYS A 84 -0.42 -3.25 6.08
CA LYS A 84 0.43 -4.37 6.52
C LYS A 84 0.62 -4.40 8.05
N TYR A 85 0.95 -3.26 8.66
CA TYR A 85 1.15 -3.18 10.11
C TYR A 85 -0.16 -3.21 10.90
N ALA A 86 -1.25 -2.66 10.35
CA ALA A 86 -2.58 -2.72 10.96
C ALA A 86 -3.05 -4.17 11.08
N ARG A 87 -2.90 -4.97 10.02
CA ARG A 87 -3.21 -6.41 10.02
C ARG A 87 -2.33 -7.21 11.00
N LEU A 88 -1.05 -6.86 11.10
CA LEU A 88 -0.17 -7.46 12.11
C LEU A 88 -0.65 -7.14 13.53
N TRP A 89 -1.10 -5.90 13.77
CA TRP A 89 -1.62 -5.46 15.06
C TRP A 89 -2.95 -6.14 15.42
N GLU A 90 -3.87 -6.25 14.46
CA GLU A 90 -5.15 -6.96 14.62
C GLU A 90 -4.94 -8.42 15.02
N ARG A 91 -3.94 -9.11 14.46
CA ARG A 91 -3.63 -10.51 14.81
C ARG A 91 -2.95 -10.71 16.17
N SER A 92 -2.39 -9.65 16.74
CA SER A 92 -1.74 -9.73 18.05
C SER A 92 -2.66 -9.35 19.20
N ARG A 93 -3.92 -9.00 18.91
CA ARG A 93 -4.97 -8.75 19.88
C ARG A 93 -5.82 -9.98 20.08
#